data_AF-A8T5P2-F1
#
_entry.id   AF-A8T5P2-F1
#
_cell.length_a   1.000
_cell.length_b   1.000
_cell.length_c   1.000
_cell.angle_alpha   90.00
_cell.angle_beta   90.00
_cell.angle_gamma   90.00
#
_symmetry.space_group_name_H-M   'P 1'
#
loop_
_entity.id
_entity.type
_entity.pdbx_description
1 polymer ?
#
loop_
_entity_poly.entity_id
_entity_poly.type
_entity_poly.pdbx_seq_one_letter_code
_entity_poly.pdbx_strand_id
1 'polypeptide(L)'
;MKKLHWRRRSLFPNNIVTQRKVTVLQKGTRYEGLTQSSQVPNVVNVNHRQLLSEDTLSSENLSLLQRLLDRNVVDCLCASQVMKTYQKLGASIDKFAMRLFLEIGGQLSDNHLLSTFEQRLDFINNRLGFCFNLASPRTLILSMHLTLNEWLNSQTDQTVLSDTIKLEQLINQLSIQKEYWSRLSIEENSAIFAEQQLALIQSQQSELYEQLNILNDQQYQVIESHRVMLEEWKPTLDELKGLSQYTETSDKFISKWKIWCVEARLHAPELNDVWDACEHVYSDLNAAAKIWHWFQDMQTVGKVDHYYFDVQSNQCGKAYNYLRQI
;
A
#
# COMPACT_ATOMS: atom_id res chain seq x y z
N MET A 1 -38.16 -49.95 29.93
CA MET A 1 -36.98 -50.06 30.81
C MET A 1 -35.71 -49.79 29.99
N LYS A 2 -34.87 -48.87 30.48
CA LYS A 2 -33.38 -48.80 30.45
C LYS A 2 -32.62 -49.31 29.19
N LYS A 3 -31.95 -48.41 28.46
CA LYS A 3 -30.51 -47.98 28.53
C LYS A 3 -29.64 -48.73 27.49
N LEU A 4 -29.13 -48.02 26.47
CA LEU A 4 -27.79 -47.40 26.43
C LEU A 4 -26.66 -48.41 26.66
N HIS A 5 -25.77 -48.58 25.68
CA HIS A 5 -24.31 -48.57 25.92
C HIS A 5 -23.51 -48.45 24.61
N TRP A 6 -23.15 -47.22 24.25
CA TRP A 6 -21.75 -46.94 23.92
C TRP A 6 -21.27 -45.88 24.90
N ARG A 7 -20.45 -46.33 25.85
CA ARG A 7 -19.80 -45.51 26.86
C ARG A 7 -18.52 -44.92 26.28
N ARG A 8 -18.41 -43.60 26.46
CA ARG A 8 -17.27 -42.82 27.00
C ARG A 8 -15.92 -42.90 26.29
N ARG A 9 -15.44 -41.72 25.89
CA ARG A 9 -14.43 -40.97 26.64
C ARG A 9 -14.66 -39.46 26.50
N SER A 10 -15.44 -38.92 27.43
CA SER A 10 -15.38 -37.53 27.86
C SER A 10 -14.34 -37.43 28.98
N LEU A 11 -13.25 -36.68 28.78
CA LEU A 11 -12.48 -36.09 29.86
C LEU A 11 -11.87 -34.77 29.37
N PHE A 12 -12.71 -33.74 29.29
CA PHE A 12 -12.30 -32.39 29.67
C PHE A 12 -13.36 -31.87 30.64
N PRO A 13 -12.97 -31.46 31.86
CA PRO A 13 -13.89 -30.93 32.85
C PRO A 13 -14.21 -29.46 32.54
N ASN A 14 -15.41 -29.02 32.90
CA ASN A 14 -15.94 -27.65 32.84
C ASN A 14 -16.54 -27.19 31.51
N ASN A 15 -17.60 -27.87 31.08
CA ASN A 15 -18.66 -27.21 30.31
C ASN A 15 -19.46 -26.29 31.25
N ILE A 16 -18.98 -25.07 31.46
CA ILE A 16 -19.89 -23.95 31.68
C ILE A 16 -20.24 -23.46 30.28
N VAL A 17 -21.49 -23.71 29.86
CA VAL A 17 -22.07 -23.06 28.69
C VAL A 17 -22.17 -21.58 29.04
N THR A 18 -21.13 -20.81 28.76
CA THR A 18 -21.26 -19.35 28.69
C THR A 18 -22.10 -19.08 27.46
N GLN A 19 -23.38 -18.79 27.68
CA GLN A 19 -24.25 -18.10 26.73
C GLN A 19 -23.41 -17.04 26.01
N ARG A 20 -23.49 -17.00 24.68
CA ARG A 20 -22.95 -15.88 23.90
C ARG A 20 -23.52 -14.61 24.51
N LYS A 21 -22.72 -13.89 25.30
CA LYS A 21 -23.00 -12.50 25.64
C LYS A 21 -22.87 -11.73 24.34
N VAL A 22 -24.00 -11.49 23.70
CA VAL A 22 -24.16 -10.36 22.79
C VAL A 22 -23.97 -9.13 23.69
N THR A 23 -22.76 -8.60 23.72
CA THR A 23 -22.50 -7.30 24.33
C THR A 23 -23.18 -6.25 23.45
N VAL A 24 -24.40 -5.90 23.84
CA VAL A 24 -25.07 -4.68 23.39
C VAL A 24 -24.16 -3.52 23.75
N LEU A 25 -23.62 -2.83 22.74
CA LEU A 25 -22.88 -1.57 22.90
C LEU A 25 -23.87 -0.51 23.40
N GLN A 26 -24.11 -0.47 24.71
CA GLN A 26 -24.84 0.62 25.34
C GLN A 26 -23.94 1.85 25.44
N LYS A 27 -24.43 2.94 24.83
CA LYS A 27 -24.03 4.34 25.00
C LYS A 27 -22.60 4.71 24.59
N GLY A 28 -22.56 5.60 23.59
CA GLY A 28 -21.42 6.45 23.32
C GLY A 28 -20.97 7.18 24.58
N THR A 29 -19.70 6.98 24.89
CA THR A 29 -18.86 7.89 25.68
C THR A 29 -17.51 7.93 24.98
N ARG A 30 -17.45 8.75 23.93
CA ARG A 30 -16.19 9.32 23.45
C ARG A 30 -16.43 10.80 23.24
N TYR A 31 -16.41 11.55 24.33
CA TYR A 31 -15.63 12.77 24.40
C TYR A 31 -15.17 12.97 25.84
N GLU A 32 -13.88 13.28 25.93
CA GLU A 32 -13.12 13.86 27.04
C GLU A 32 -12.52 12.94 28.11
N GLY A 33 -11.18 12.93 28.07
CA GLY A 33 -10.29 12.32 29.03
C GLY A 33 -8.91 12.15 28.41
N LEU A 34 -8.12 13.24 28.40
CA LEU A 34 -6.66 13.21 28.20
C LEU A 34 -6.03 12.24 29.21
N THR A 35 -5.96 10.96 28.84
CA THR A 35 -5.12 9.97 29.51
C THR A 35 -4.65 8.98 28.46
N GLN A 36 -3.33 8.97 28.27
CA GLN A 36 -2.59 8.03 27.45
C GLN A 36 -2.95 6.59 27.83
N SER A 37 -3.69 5.90 26.98
CA SER A 37 -3.67 4.44 26.91
C SER A 37 -3.38 4.02 25.48
N SER A 38 -2.09 3.87 25.20
CA SER A 38 -1.53 3.37 23.95
C SER A 38 -1.79 1.87 23.81
N GLN A 39 -2.99 1.50 23.40
CA GLN A 39 -3.21 0.19 22.78
C GLN A 39 -4.07 0.39 21.53
N VAL A 40 -3.39 0.83 20.47
CA VAL A 40 -3.88 0.74 19.10
C VAL A 40 -4.12 -0.74 18.81
N PRO A 41 -5.30 -1.17 18.34
CA PRO A 41 -5.47 -2.53 17.86
C PRO A 41 -4.52 -2.74 16.67
N ASN A 42 -3.57 -3.67 16.80
CA ASN A 42 -2.67 -4.15 15.74
C ASN A 42 -3.47 -4.94 14.66
N VAL A 43 -4.47 -4.32 14.04
CA VAL A 43 -5.15 -4.88 12.86
C VAL A 43 -4.65 -4.11 11.65
N VAL A 44 -3.49 -4.52 11.15
CA VAL A 44 -2.99 -4.08 9.85
C VAL A 44 -3.69 -4.93 8.79
N ASN A 45 -4.47 -4.30 7.92
CA ASN A 45 -5.05 -4.94 6.74
C ASN A 45 -3.95 -5.19 5.72
N VAL A 46 -3.12 -6.20 5.94
CA VAL A 46 -2.25 -6.72 4.90
C VAL A 46 -3.14 -7.43 3.89
N ASN A 47 -3.26 -6.87 2.69
CA ASN A 47 -4.17 -7.38 1.68
C ASN A 47 -3.52 -8.59 0.96
N HIS A 48 -3.32 -9.68 1.69
CA HIS A 48 -2.76 -10.95 1.18
C HIS A 48 -3.46 -11.41 -0.10
N ARG A 49 -4.76 -11.13 -0.23
CA ARG A 49 -5.57 -11.44 -1.41
C ARG A 49 -5.15 -10.64 -2.63
N GLN A 50 -4.75 -9.38 -2.45
CA GLN A 50 -4.27 -8.53 -3.53
C GLN A 50 -2.90 -8.99 -4.02
N LEU A 51 -1.98 -9.33 -3.11
CA LEU A 51 -0.66 -9.87 -3.47
C LEU A 51 -0.75 -11.20 -4.22
N LEU A 52 -1.75 -12.03 -3.88
CA LEU A 52 -2.07 -13.27 -4.59
C LEU A 52 -2.73 -13.01 -5.95
N SER A 53 -3.63 -12.03 -6.06
CA SER A 53 -4.32 -11.73 -7.33
C SER A 53 -3.42 -11.05 -8.36
N GLU A 54 -2.40 -10.31 -7.89
CA GLU A 54 -1.42 -9.63 -8.73
C GLU A 54 -0.20 -10.52 -9.04
N ASP A 55 -0.24 -11.82 -8.70
CA ASP A 55 0.82 -12.82 -8.89
C ASP A 55 2.20 -12.40 -8.33
N THR A 56 2.24 -11.40 -7.44
CA THR A 56 3.47 -10.93 -6.78
C THR A 56 3.97 -12.01 -5.84
N LEU A 57 3.05 -12.63 -5.09
CA LEU A 57 3.35 -13.70 -4.14
C LEU A 57 2.48 -14.91 -4.46
N SER A 58 3.10 -16.05 -4.78
CA SER A 58 2.36 -17.28 -5.08
C SER A 58 1.75 -17.89 -3.81
N SER A 59 0.68 -18.68 -3.97
CA SER A 59 0.06 -19.42 -2.86
C SER A 59 1.05 -20.35 -2.14
N GLU A 60 1.99 -20.94 -2.89
CA GLU A 60 3.07 -21.76 -2.35
C GLU A 60 4.04 -20.94 -1.50
N ASN A 61 4.46 -19.76 -1.97
CA ASN A 61 5.35 -18.86 -1.23
C ASN A 61 4.68 -18.37 0.06
N LEU A 62 3.38 -18.05 0.02
CA LEU A 62 2.62 -17.64 1.20
C LEU A 62 2.55 -18.76 2.23
N SER A 63 2.21 -19.96 1.77
CA SER A 63 2.08 -21.13 2.62
C SER A 63 3.41 -21.48 3.30
N LEU A 64 4.53 -21.35 2.58
CA LEU A 64 5.86 -21.54 3.12
C LEU A 64 6.17 -20.54 4.24
N LEU A 65 5.92 -19.25 4.01
CA LEU A 65 6.15 -18.20 5.02
C LEU A 65 5.28 -18.42 6.25
N GLN A 66 3.99 -18.70 6.06
CA GLN A 66 3.03 -18.94 7.16
C GLN A 66 3.33 -20.19 7.98
N ARG A 67 4.02 -21.17 7.38
CA ARG A 67 4.42 -22.40 8.07
C ARG A 67 5.69 -22.23 8.89
N LEU A 68 6.61 -21.37 8.45
CA LEU A 68 7.94 -21.23 9.04
C LEU A 68 8.09 -20.03 9.97
N LEU A 69 7.24 -19.01 9.82
CA LEU A 69 7.33 -17.75 10.55
C LEU A 69 6.04 -17.44 11.30
N ASP A 70 6.16 -16.66 12.37
CA ASP A 70 4.99 -16.17 13.10
C ASP A 70 4.11 -15.27 12.22
N ARG A 71 2.80 -15.34 12.42
CA ARG A 71 1.82 -14.54 11.66
C ARG A 71 2.18 -13.05 11.61
N ASN A 72 2.55 -12.47 12.74
CA ASN A 72 2.90 -11.04 12.81
C ASN A 72 4.13 -10.70 11.98
N VAL A 73 5.10 -11.63 11.85
CA VAL A 73 6.30 -11.46 11.03
C VAL A 73 5.94 -11.57 9.55
N VAL A 74 5.08 -12.52 9.17
CA VAL A 74 4.57 -12.65 7.81
C VAL A 74 3.83 -11.38 7.38
N ASP A 75 2.96 -10.84 8.25
CA ASP A 75 2.24 -9.59 8.00
C ASP A 75 3.23 -8.41 7.79
N CYS A 76 4.30 -8.33 8.59
CA CYS A 76 5.33 -7.29 8.41
C CYS A 76 6.10 -7.46 7.09
N LEU A 77 6.47 -8.69 6.72
CA LEU A 77 7.18 -8.99 5.47
C LEU A 77 6.32 -8.63 4.25
N CYS A 78 5.03 -8.98 4.27
CA CYS A 78 4.08 -8.63 3.23
C CYS A 78 3.78 -7.12 3.15
N ALA A 79 3.96 -6.38 4.25
CA ALA A 79 3.83 -4.91 4.27
C ALA A 79 5.12 -4.16 3.92
N SER A 80 6.25 -4.86 3.79
CA SER A 80 7.58 -4.26 3.57
C SER A 80 7.68 -3.49 2.26
N GLN A 81 8.61 -2.53 2.22
CA GLN A 81 8.88 -1.72 1.02
C GLN A 81 9.35 -2.57 -0.16
N VAL A 82 10.13 -3.61 0.09
CA VAL A 82 10.58 -4.54 -0.95
C VAL A 82 9.38 -5.27 -1.57
N MET A 83 8.41 -5.71 -0.76
CA MET A 83 7.18 -6.33 -1.28
C MET A 83 6.41 -5.37 -2.17
N LYS A 84 6.21 -4.13 -1.70
CA LYS A 84 5.57 -3.07 -2.49
C LYS A 84 6.31 -2.79 -3.79
N THR A 85 7.63 -2.93 -3.80
CA THR A 85 8.46 -2.76 -5.00
C THR A 85 8.25 -3.87 -6.03
N TYR A 86 8.22 -5.14 -5.59
CA TYR A 86 7.84 -6.25 -6.49
C TYR A 86 6.45 -6.07 -7.07
N GLN A 87 5.49 -5.63 -6.24
CA GLN A 87 4.13 -5.32 -6.67
C GLN A 87 4.12 -4.20 -7.73
N LYS A 88 4.79 -3.09 -7.47
CA LYS A 88 4.95 -1.94 -8.39
C LYS A 88 5.55 -2.33 -9.73
N LEU A 89 6.55 -3.21 -9.73
CA LEU A 89 7.21 -3.69 -10.94
C LEU A 89 6.41 -4.78 -11.68
N GLY A 90 5.34 -5.29 -11.07
CA GLY A 90 4.56 -6.43 -11.57
C GLY A 90 5.42 -7.68 -11.71
N ALA A 91 6.32 -7.90 -10.74
CA ALA A 91 7.26 -9.01 -10.72
C ALA A 91 6.91 -9.96 -9.57
N SER A 92 7.05 -11.26 -9.82
CA SER A 92 6.90 -12.26 -8.77
C SER A 92 8.16 -12.34 -7.91
N ILE A 93 7.97 -12.67 -6.63
CA ILE A 93 9.09 -12.86 -5.71
C ILE A 93 9.89 -14.07 -6.14
N ASP A 94 11.16 -13.82 -6.46
CA ASP A 94 12.09 -14.86 -6.85
C ASP A 94 12.58 -15.70 -5.65
N LYS A 95 13.28 -16.80 -5.96
CA LYS A 95 13.82 -17.71 -4.93
C LYS A 95 14.84 -17.03 -4.00
N PHE A 96 15.53 -15.99 -4.47
CA PHE A 96 16.54 -15.29 -3.69
C PHE A 96 15.88 -14.37 -2.65
N ALA A 97 14.90 -13.58 -3.07
CA ALA A 97 14.08 -12.76 -2.20
C ALA A 97 13.34 -13.60 -1.15
N MET A 98 12.81 -14.77 -1.52
CA MET A 98 12.20 -15.70 -0.55
C MET A 98 13.20 -16.18 0.52
N ARG A 99 14.45 -16.47 0.14
CA ARG A 99 15.51 -16.83 1.10
C ARG A 99 15.81 -15.67 2.05
N LEU A 100 15.89 -14.45 1.54
CA LEU A 100 16.10 -13.25 2.37
C LEU A 100 14.94 -13.02 3.34
N PHE A 101 13.70 -13.20 2.88
CA PHE A 101 12.51 -13.07 3.73
C PHE A 101 12.49 -14.10 4.85
N LEU A 102 12.87 -15.35 4.57
CA LEU A 102 12.99 -16.38 5.60
C LEU A 102 14.13 -16.09 6.58
N GLU A 103 15.27 -15.58 6.10
CA GLU A 103 16.41 -15.23 6.94
C GLU A 103 16.06 -14.09 7.92
N ILE A 104 15.52 -12.98 7.40
CA ILE A 104 15.12 -11.83 8.21
C ILE A 104 13.92 -12.17 9.09
N GLY A 105 12.98 -12.96 8.56
CA GLY A 105 11.83 -13.46 9.31
C GLY A 105 12.25 -14.30 10.52
N GLY A 106 13.20 -15.21 10.35
CA GLY A 106 13.76 -15.99 11.45
C GLY A 106 14.39 -15.11 12.53
N GLN A 107 15.21 -14.13 12.13
CA GLN A 107 15.81 -13.16 13.05
C GLN A 107 14.77 -12.35 13.84
N LEU A 108 13.60 -12.09 13.26
CA LEU A 108 12.50 -11.37 13.91
C LEU A 108 11.69 -12.24 14.85
N SER A 109 11.51 -13.52 14.53
CA SER A 109 10.89 -14.48 15.45
C SER A 109 11.76 -14.74 16.68
N ASP A 110 13.09 -14.75 16.52
CA ASP A 110 14.04 -14.93 17.62
C ASP A 110 14.24 -13.65 18.47
N ASN A 111 14.10 -12.46 17.88
CA ASN A 111 14.26 -11.18 18.58
C ASN A 111 12.98 -10.73 19.29
N HIS A 112 12.81 -11.16 20.54
CA HIS A 112 11.71 -10.69 21.41
C HIS A 112 11.75 -9.18 21.76
N LEU A 113 12.82 -8.47 21.38
CA LEU A 113 12.99 -7.04 21.68
C LEU A 113 12.10 -6.12 20.83
N LEU A 114 11.69 -6.55 19.62
CA LEU A 114 10.80 -5.76 18.75
C LEU A 114 9.35 -6.15 19.02
N SER A 115 8.65 -5.32 19.80
CA SER A 115 7.31 -5.63 20.30
C SER A 115 6.19 -5.11 19.39
N THR A 116 6.42 -4.02 18.66
CA THR A 116 5.40 -3.41 17.80
C THR A 116 5.56 -3.80 16.33
N PHE A 117 4.46 -3.72 15.58
CA PHE A 117 4.45 -3.95 14.13
C PHE A 117 5.36 -2.94 13.41
N GLU A 118 5.27 -1.66 13.75
CA GLU A 118 6.06 -0.58 13.16
C GLU A 118 7.56 -0.81 13.34
N GLN A 119 8.00 -1.17 14.55
CA GLN A 119 9.41 -1.48 14.83
C GLN A 119 9.93 -2.65 14.00
N ARG A 120 9.11 -3.69 13.81
CA ARG A 120 9.46 -4.85 12.98
C ARG A 120 9.50 -4.48 11.50
N LEU A 121 8.55 -3.69 11.03
CA LEU A 121 8.50 -3.21 9.66
C LEU A 121 9.69 -2.30 9.35
N ASP A 122 10.04 -1.39 10.24
CA ASP A 122 11.21 -0.52 10.12
C ASP A 122 12.50 -1.34 10.12
N PHE A 123 12.59 -2.36 10.97
CA PHE A 123 13.74 -3.28 10.95
C PHE A 123 13.88 -3.97 9.60
N ILE A 124 12.78 -4.45 9.01
CA ILE A 124 12.80 -5.07 7.67
C ILE A 124 13.23 -4.05 6.62
N ASN A 125 12.62 -2.86 6.60
CA ASN A 125 12.88 -1.82 5.60
C ASN A 125 14.29 -1.23 5.71
N ASN A 126 14.94 -1.31 6.88
CA ASN A 126 16.33 -0.91 7.05
C ASN A 126 17.34 -2.00 6.66
N ARG A 127 16.90 -3.25 6.49
CA ARG A 127 17.77 -4.39 6.13
C ARG A 127 17.58 -4.85 4.69
N LEU A 128 16.34 -4.91 4.23
CA LEU A 128 16.02 -5.37 2.90
C LEU A 128 15.77 -4.18 1.99
N GLY A 129 16.54 -4.13 0.90
CA GLY A 129 16.35 -3.19 -0.20
C GLY A 129 16.13 -3.91 -1.51
N PHE A 130 15.76 -3.17 -2.53
CA PHE A 130 15.67 -3.63 -3.91
C PHE A 130 16.72 -2.92 -4.77
N CYS A 131 17.46 -3.72 -5.55
CA CYS A 131 18.50 -3.24 -6.45
C CYS A 131 17.90 -3.18 -7.86
N PHE A 132 17.60 -1.98 -8.34
CA PHE A 132 16.90 -1.72 -9.60
C PHE A 132 17.87 -1.78 -10.78
N ASN A 133 17.52 -2.52 -11.84
CA ASN A 133 18.25 -2.45 -13.10
C ASN A 133 17.68 -1.33 -13.97
N LEU A 134 18.29 -0.15 -13.95
CA LEU A 134 17.81 0.97 -14.78
C LEU A 134 18.09 0.80 -16.28
N ALA A 135 18.90 -0.18 -16.66
CA ALA A 135 19.07 -0.55 -18.07
C ALA A 135 17.86 -1.31 -18.63
N SER A 136 17.05 -1.94 -17.77
CA SER A 136 15.82 -2.59 -18.20
C SER A 136 14.76 -1.52 -18.50
N PRO A 137 14.23 -1.45 -19.74
CA PRO A 137 13.22 -0.45 -20.11
C PRO A 137 12.03 -0.46 -19.15
N ARG A 138 11.51 -1.65 -18.83
CA ARG A 138 10.39 -1.83 -17.91
C ARG A 138 10.65 -1.19 -16.54
N THR A 139 11.85 -1.37 -15.98
CA THR A 139 12.21 -0.82 -14.66
C THR A 139 12.27 0.69 -14.69
N LEU A 140 12.97 1.24 -15.68
CA LEU A 140 13.07 2.69 -15.87
C LEU A 140 11.69 3.31 -16.01
N ILE A 141 10.87 2.75 -16.90
CA ILE A 141 9.54 3.29 -17.24
C ILE A 141 8.58 3.24 -16.06
N LEU A 142 8.50 2.11 -15.34
CA LEU A 142 7.61 2.00 -14.19
C LEU A 142 8.06 2.92 -13.05
N SER A 143 9.37 3.06 -12.82
CA SER A 143 9.92 3.97 -11.81
C SER A 143 9.68 5.43 -12.19
N MET A 144 9.87 5.79 -13.46
CA MET A 144 9.55 7.12 -14.01
C MET A 144 8.05 7.42 -13.88
N HIS A 145 7.19 6.48 -14.25
CA HIS A 145 5.74 6.65 -14.15
C HIS A 145 5.29 6.89 -12.71
N LEU A 146 5.83 6.13 -11.75
CA LEU A 146 5.54 6.34 -10.33
C LEU A 146 6.04 7.69 -9.83
N THR A 147 7.26 8.06 -10.21
CA THR A 147 7.88 9.34 -9.82
C THR A 147 7.16 10.53 -10.42
N LEU A 148 6.70 10.43 -11.66
CA LEU A 148 5.88 11.45 -12.29
C LEU A 148 4.53 11.60 -11.61
N ASN A 149 3.86 10.51 -11.26
CA ASN A 149 2.61 10.60 -10.51
C ASN A 149 2.82 11.25 -9.14
N GLU A 150 3.89 10.90 -8.43
CA GLU A 150 4.20 11.53 -7.13
C GLU A 150 4.52 13.02 -7.31
N TRP A 151 5.29 13.37 -8.35
CA TRP A 151 5.57 14.76 -8.69
C TRP A 151 4.29 15.54 -9.01
N LEU A 152 3.38 15.00 -9.84
CA LEU A 152 2.08 15.60 -10.15
C LEU A 152 1.22 15.79 -8.89
N ASN A 153 1.25 14.81 -7.98
CA ASN A 153 0.56 14.91 -6.70
C ASN A 153 1.21 15.92 -5.76
N SER A 154 2.52 16.14 -5.86
CA SER A 154 3.25 17.14 -5.06
C SER A 154 3.04 18.58 -5.54
N GLN A 155 2.57 18.77 -6.79
CA GLN A 155 2.19 20.09 -7.32
C GLN A 155 0.91 20.64 -6.70
N THR A 156 0.20 19.82 -5.90
CA THR A 156 -1.03 20.21 -5.23
C THR A 156 -0.90 20.04 -3.72
N ASP A 157 -1.64 20.84 -2.95
CA ASP A 157 -1.61 20.75 -1.49
C ASP A 157 -2.14 19.37 -1.03
N GLN A 158 -1.22 18.45 -0.75
CA GLN A 158 -1.53 17.06 -0.37
C GLN A 158 -2.40 16.98 0.90
N THR A 159 -2.33 17.98 1.77
CA THR A 159 -3.16 18.08 2.99
C THR A 159 -4.63 18.21 2.64
N VAL A 160 -4.95 19.05 1.64
CA VAL A 160 -6.31 19.30 1.15
C VAL A 160 -6.91 18.02 0.58
N LEU A 161 -6.21 17.34 -0.33
CA LEU A 161 -6.68 16.10 -0.96
C LEU A 161 -6.88 14.95 0.05
N SER A 162 -5.98 14.82 1.04
CA SER A 162 -6.05 13.74 2.02
C SER A 162 -7.24 13.88 2.98
N ASP A 163 -7.65 15.11 3.29
CA ASP A 163 -8.75 15.38 4.19
C ASP A 163 -10.09 15.20 3.49
N THR A 164 -10.19 15.55 2.20
CA THR A 164 -11.39 15.26 1.38
C THR A 164 -11.61 13.76 1.22
N ILE A 165 -10.56 12.99 0.88
CA ILE A 165 -10.66 11.52 0.72
C ILE A 165 -11.08 10.85 2.03
N LYS A 166 -10.54 11.28 3.17
CA LYS A 166 -10.95 10.76 4.49
C LYS A 166 -12.42 11.07 4.80
N LEU A 167 -12.87 12.29 4.52
CA LEU A 167 -14.27 12.69 4.73
C LEU A 167 -15.23 11.89 3.85
N GLU A 168 -14.91 11.70 2.56
CA GLU A 168 -15.70 10.85 1.65
C GLU A 168 -15.75 9.39 2.11
N GLN A 169 -14.62 8.84 2.58
CA GLN A 169 -14.58 7.50 3.15
C GLN A 169 -15.44 7.39 4.41
N LEU A 170 -15.41 8.39 5.29
CA LEU A 170 -16.25 8.43 6.50
C LEU A 170 -17.73 8.49 6.16
N ILE A 171 -18.11 9.32 5.18
CA ILE A 171 -19.50 9.41 4.69
C ILE A 171 -19.97 8.06 4.12
N ASN A 172 -19.13 7.39 3.32
CA ASN A 172 -19.42 6.07 2.77
C ASN A 172 -19.52 4.98 3.86
N GLN A 173 -18.68 5.04 4.89
CA GLN A 173 -18.81 4.11 6.03
C GLN A 173 -20.10 4.33 6.80
N LEU A 174 -20.49 5.59 7.02
CA LEU A 174 -21.76 5.93 7.68
C LEU A 174 -22.98 5.54 6.85
N SER A 175 -22.91 5.63 5.52
CA SER A 175 -24.01 5.19 4.64
C SER A 175 -24.22 3.68 4.71
N ILE A 176 -23.13 2.89 4.73
CA ILE A 176 -23.17 1.43 4.92
C ILE A 176 -23.75 1.09 6.30
N GLN A 177 -23.33 1.81 7.35
CA GLN A 177 -23.87 1.62 8.70
C GLN A 177 -25.37 1.97 8.77
N LYS A 178 -25.78 3.06 8.12
CA LYS A 178 -27.19 3.46 8.03
C LYS A 178 -28.04 2.37 7.38
N GLU A 179 -27.56 1.81 6.27
CA GLU A 179 -28.24 0.72 5.58
C GLU A 179 -28.36 -0.53 6.49
N TYR A 180 -27.29 -0.90 7.18
CA TYR A 180 -27.30 -1.99 8.14
C TYR A 180 -28.33 -1.80 9.26
N TRP A 181 -28.33 -0.63 9.93
CA TRP A 181 -29.25 -0.34 11.01
C TRP A 181 -30.71 -0.18 10.55
N SER A 182 -30.93 0.29 9.32
CA SER A 182 -32.27 0.36 8.71
C SER A 182 -32.90 -1.01 8.46
N ARG A 183 -32.07 -2.05 8.25
CA ARG A 183 -32.55 -3.42 8.12
C ARG A 183 -32.91 -4.01 9.49
N LEU A 184 -32.15 -3.66 10.53
CA LEU A 184 -32.38 -4.10 11.91
C LEU A 184 -33.52 -3.37 12.63
N SER A 185 -33.94 -2.20 12.14
CA SER A 185 -35.09 -1.48 12.69
C SER A 185 -36.43 -2.14 12.35
N ILE A 186 -36.44 -3.08 11.40
CA ILE A 186 -37.63 -3.87 11.02
C ILE A 186 -37.88 -4.99 12.05
N GLU A 187 -36.88 -5.38 12.84
CA GLU A 187 -37.00 -6.42 13.87
C GLU A 187 -37.54 -5.84 15.19
N GLU A 188 -38.67 -6.37 15.68
CA GLU A 188 -39.42 -5.87 16.87
C GLU A 188 -38.57 -5.76 18.15
N ASN A 189 -37.56 -6.63 18.32
CA ASN A 189 -36.72 -6.67 19.51
C ASN A 189 -35.57 -5.64 19.51
N SER A 190 -35.26 -5.04 18.36
CA SER A 190 -34.14 -4.10 18.19
C SER A 190 -34.56 -2.72 17.65
N ALA A 191 -35.83 -2.53 17.29
CA ALA A 191 -36.36 -1.31 16.67
C ALA A 191 -35.96 -0.03 17.40
N ILE A 192 -36.18 0.05 18.72
CA ILE A 192 -35.90 1.26 19.53
C ILE A 192 -34.39 1.59 19.54
N PHE A 193 -33.54 0.56 19.60
CA PHE A 193 -32.09 0.76 19.62
C PHE A 193 -31.56 1.11 18.21
N ALA A 194 -32.12 0.50 17.17
CA ALA A 194 -31.80 0.79 15.79
C ALA A 194 -32.20 2.23 15.40
N GLU A 195 -33.36 2.71 15.85
CA GLU A 195 -33.79 4.10 15.64
C GLU A 195 -32.85 5.12 16.31
N GLN A 196 -32.36 4.84 17.52
CA GLN A 196 -31.37 5.69 18.19
C GLN A 196 -30.04 5.73 17.44
N GLN A 197 -29.58 4.61 16.89
CA GLN A 197 -28.36 4.56 16.07
C GLN A 197 -28.55 5.27 14.73
N LEU A 198 -29.72 5.15 14.09
CA LEU A 198 -30.04 5.86 12.86
C LEU A 198 -30.07 7.38 13.06
N ALA A 199 -30.63 7.87 14.17
CA ALA A 199 -30.63 9.29 14.51
C ALA A 199 -29.21 9.82 14.73
N LEU A 200 -28.36 9.04 15.42
CA LEU A 200 -26.95 9.39 15.63
C LEU A 200 -26.18 9.44 14.30
N ILE A 201 -26.33 8.42 13.45
CA ILE A 201 -25.70 8.38 12.12
C ILE A 201 -26.16 9.57 11.27
N GLN A 202 -27.43 9.94 11.36
CA GLN A 202 -27.97 11.08 10.62
C GLN A 202 -27.37 12.41 11.09
N SER A 203 -27.18 12.60 12.41
CA SER A 203 -26.50 13.78 12.95
C SER A 203 -25.03 13.88 12.53
N GLN A 204 -24.32 12.74 12.53
CA GLN A 204 -22.93 12.66 12.09
C GLN A 204 -22.80 12.89 10.58
N GLN A 205 -23.74 12.38 9.78
CA GLN A 205 -23.80 12.65 8.34
C GLN A 205 -24.02 14.14 8.07
N SER A 206 -24.94 14.82 8.77
CA SER A 206 -25.17 16.25 8.58
C SER A 206 -23.93 17.09 8.94
N GLU A 207 -23.25 16.78 10.04
CA GLU A 207 -22.03 17.48 10.46
C GLU A 207 -20.89 17.27 9.44
N LEU A 208 -20.72 16.05 8.93
CA LEU A 208 -19.73 15.75 7.90
C LEU A 208 -20.06 16.40 6.55
N TYR A 209 -21.33 16.48 6.15
CA TYR A 209 -21.73 17.20 4.94
C TYR A 209 -21.52 18.71 5.07
N GLU A 210 -21.68 19.27 6.26
CA GLU A 210 -21.40 20.69 6.52
C GLU A 210 -19.89 20.99 6.49
N GLN A 211 -19.07 20.14 7.13
CA GLN A 211 -17.61 20.19 7.02
C GLN A 211 -17.14 20.03 5.57
N LEU A 212 -17.76 19.09 4.83
CA LEU A 212 -17.49 18.88 3.41
C LEU A 212 -17.84 20.12 2.59
N ASN A 213 -18.98 20.77 2.82
CA ASN A 213 -19.37 21.99 2.10
C ASN A 213 -18.41 23.17 2.35
N ILE A 214 -17.98 23.38 3.59
CA ILE A 214 -17.03 24.45 3.96
C ILE A 214 -15.66 24.21 3.31
N LEU A 215 -15.23 22.94 3.27
CA LEU A 215 -14.00 22.54 2.59
C LEU A 215 -14.15 22.64 1.06
N ASN A 216 -15.32 22.33 0.51
CA ASN A 216 -15.60 22.29 -0.92
C ASN A 216 -15.38 23.67 -1.58
N ASP A 217 -15.85 24.79 -1.00
CA ASP A 217 -15.76 26.09 -1.69
C ASP A 217 -14.32 26.62 -1.88
N GLN A 218 -13.40 26.31 -0.97
CA GLN A 218 -11.98 26.70 -1.10
C GLN A 218 -11.13 25.62 -1.81
N GLN A 219 -11.51 24.35 -1.69
CA GLN A 219 -10.75 23.22 -2.22
C GLN A 219 -11.23 22.77 -3.61
N TYR A 220 -12.46 23.09 -4.03
CA TYR A 220 -12.98 22.74 -5.36
C TYR A 220 -12.11 23.32 -6.47
N GLN A 221 -11.61 24.55 -6.30
CA GLN A 221 -10.71 25.16 -7.27
C GLN A 221 -9.35 24.44 -7.34
N VAL A 222 -8.83 23.97 -6.20
CA VAL A 222 -7.57 23.21 -6.13
C VAL A 222 -7.76 21.80 -6.70
N ILE A 223 -8.83 21.11 -6.32
CA ILE A 223 -9.19 19.76 -6.80
C ILE A 223 -9.49 19.78 -8.30
N GLU A 224 -10.22 20.77 -8.79
CA GLU A 224 -10.53 20.91 -10.21
C GLU A 224 -9.26 21.26 -11.00
N SER A 225 -8.40 22.14 -10.49
CA SER A 225 -7.10 22.40 -11.12
C SER A 225 -6.20 21.16 -11.18
N HIS A 226 -6.20 20.35 -10.12
CA HIS A 226 -5.49 19.07 -10.09
C HIS A 226 -6.08 18.07 -11.08
N ARG A 227 -7.41 17.98 -11.16
CA ARG A 227 -8.11 17.10 -12.08
C ARG A 227 -7.81 17.46 -13.52
N VAL A 228 -7.86 18.74 -13.87
CA VAL A 228 -7.49 19.24 -15.21
C VAL A 228 -6.03 18.90 -15.51
N MET A 229 -5.11 19.17 -14.58
CA MET A 229 -3.69 18.82 -14.74
C MET A 229 -3.49 17.31 -14.97
N LEU A 230 -4.15 16.45 -14.20
CA LEU A 230 -4.09 15.00 -14.37
C LEU A 230 -4.70 14.56 -15.70
N GLU A 231 -5.81 15.18 -16.14
CA GLU A 231 -6.43 14.90 -17.43
C GLU A 231 -5.52 15.30 -18.60
N GLU A 232 -4.78 16.41 -18.48
CA GLU A 232 -3.77 16.84 -19.45
C GLU A 232 -2.58 15.87 -19.53
N TRP A 233 -2.11 15.37 -18.39
CA TRP A 233 -0.98 14.43 -18.31
C TRP A 233 -1.34 12.99 -18.66
N LYS A 234 -2.62 12.61 -18.52
CA LYS A 234 -3.12 11.26 -18.76
C LYS A 234 -2.64 10.62 -20.08
N PRO A 235 -2.75 11.26 -21.26
CA PRO A 235 -2.27 10.66 -22.51
C PRO A 235 -0.77 10.35 -22.48
N THR A 236 0.06 11.28 -21.96
CA THR A 236 1.51 11.13 -21.86
C THR A 236 1.89 10.02 -20.87
N LEU A 237 1.16 9.89 -19.76
CA LEU A 237 1.35 8.82 -18.76
C LEU A 237 0.90 7.45 -19.29
N ASP A 238 -0.21 7.40 -20.01
CA ASP A 238 -0.71 6.17 -20.64
C ASP A 238 0.26 5.66 -21.72
N GLU A 239 0.85 6.56 -22.50
CA GLU A 239 1.91 6.21 -23.46
C GLU A 239 3.17 5.69 -22.75
N LEU A 240 3.63 6.38 -21.69
CA LEU A 240 4.75 5.92 -20.87
C LEU A 240 4.50 4.50 -20.36
N LYS A 241 3.32 4.26 -19.78
CA LYS A 241 2.94 2.92 -19.29
C LYS A 241 2.91 1.90 -20.41
N GLY A 242 2.48 2.28 -21.62
CA GLY A 242 2.55 1.43 -22.81
C GLY A 242 3.98 0.99 -23.17
N LEU A 243 4.98 1.86 -22.95
CA LEU A 243 6.37 1.52 -23.18
C LEU A 243 6.92 0.48 -22.17
N SER A 244 6.25 0.25 -21.03
CA SER A 244 6.70 -0.76 -20.04
C SER A 244 6.64 -2.20 -20.56
N GLN A 245 5.96 -2.43 -21.69
CA GLN A 245 5.88 -3.72 -22.36
C GLN A 245 7.23 -4.15 -22.97
N TYR A 246 8.15 -3.22 -23.21
CA TYR A 246 9.49 -3.55 -23.70
C TYR A 246 10.32 -4.17 -22.57
N THR A 247 10.82 -5.38 -22.79
CA THR A 247 11.70 -6.08 -21.86
C THR A 247 13.18 -5.78 -22.11
N GLU A 248 13.52 -5.34 -23.32
CA GLU A 248 14.89 -5.15 -23.80
C GLU A 248 15.07 -3.81 -24.53
N THR A 249 16.29 -3.26 -24.44
CA THR A 249 16.68 -2.05 -25.16
C THR A 249 16.84 -2.34 -26.64
N SER A 250 15.84 -1.96 -27.44
CA SER A 250 15.88 -2.04 -28.91
C SER A 250 15.88 -0.64 -29.53
N ASP A 251 16.35 -0.53 -30.77
CA ASP A 251 16.32 0.75 -31.50
C ASP A 251 14.91 1.34 -31.61
N LYS A 252 13.89 0.45 -31.72
CA LYS A 252 12.48 0.83 -31.70
C LYS A 252 12.07 1.43 -30.36
N PHE A 253 12.49 0.82 -29.25
CA PHE A 253 12.25 1.35 -27.92
C PHE A 253 12.95 2.70 -27.73
N ILE A 254 14.24 2.81 -28.05
CA ILE A 254 15.01 4.05 -27.90
C ILE A 254 14.37 5.20 -28.70
N SER A 255 13.91 4.92 -29.92
CA SER A 255 13.24 5.92 -30.76
C SER A 255 11.94 6.42 -30.12
N LYS A 256 11.10 5.49 -29.63
CA LYS A 256 9.85 5.85 -28.94
C LYS A 256 10.10 6.58 -27.62
N TRP A 257 11.09 6.14 -26.86
CA TRP A 257 11.49 6.75 -25.60
C TRP A 257 11.89 8.21 -25.79
N LYS A 258 12.69 8.51 -26.82
CA LYS A 258 13.09 9.88 -27.15
C LYS A 258 11.90 10.76 -27.55
N ILE A 259 10.99 10.24 -28.38
CA ILE A 259 9.77 10.95 -28.76
C ILE A 259 8.97 11.31 -27.51
N TRP A 260 8.74 10.32 -26.64
CA TRP A 260 8.02 10.52 -25.38
C TRP A 260 8.71 11.56 -24.47
N CYS A 261 10.04 11.54 -24.35
CA CYS A 261 10.77 12.53 -23.55
C CYS A 261 10.58 13.96 -24.07
N VAL A 262 10.55 14.14 -25.40
CA VAL A 262 10.32 15.46 -26.01
C VAL A 262 8.90 15.95 -25.73
N GLU A 263 7.91 15.07 -25.79
CA GLU A 263 6.51 15.42 -25.47
C GLU A 263 6.34 15.74 -23.99
N ALA A 264 6.86 14.90 -23.09
CA ALA A 264 6.80 15.13 -21.64
C ALA A 264 7.49 16.45 -21.23
N ARG A 265 8.57 16.83 -21.91
CA ARG A 265 9.28 18.11 -21.70
C ARG A 265 8.39 19.33 -21.95
N LEU A 266 7.44 19.25 -22.89
CA LEU A 266 6.51 20.35 -23.15
C LEU A 266 5.54 20.57 -21.99
N HIS A 267 5.21 19.52 -21.24
CA HIS A 267 4.26 19.57 -20.12
C HIS A 267 4.90 19.99 -18.79
N ALA A 268 6.19 19.70 -18.57
CA ALA A 268 6.93 20.12 -17.37
C ALA A 268 8.34 20.64 -17.73
N PRO A 269 8.46 21.83 -18.32
CA PRO A 269 9.77 22.42 -18.66
C PRO A 269 10.69 22.64 -17.45
N GLU A 270 10.13 22.77 -16.25
CA GLU A 270 10.85 22.89 -14.98
C GLU A 270 11.69 21.64 -14.63
N LEU A 271 11.39 20.48 -15.22
CA LEU A 271 12.15 19.24 -15.04
C LEU A 271 13.21 19.02 -16.13
N ASN A 272 13.69 20.09 -16.78
CA ASN A 272 14.66 20.01 -17.90
C ASN A 272 15.88 19.13 -17.60
N ASP A 273 16.47 19.23 -16.40
CA ASP A 273 17.62 18.42 -16.01
C ASP A 273 17.31 16.91 -15.97
N VAL A 274 16.08 16.55 -15.59
CA VAL A 274 15.58 15.17 -15.61
C VAL A 274 15.38 14.72 -17.05
N TRP A 275 14.81 15.56 -17.90
CA TRP A 275 14.58 15.22 -19.32
C TRP A 275 15.87 15.03 -20.11
N ASP A 276 16.86 15.89 -19.89
CA ASP A 276 18.19 15.73 -20.48
C ASP A 276 18.84 14.42 -20.03
N ALA A 277 18.66 14.06 -18.75
CA ALA A 277 19.10 12.76 -18.26
C ALA A 277 18.33 11.60 -18.90
N CYS A 278 17.02 11.72 -19.09
CA CYS A 278 16.21 10.68 -19.76
C CYS A 278 16.65 10.45 -21.21
N GLU A 279 17.00 11.49 -21.95
CA GLU A 279 17.47 11.37 -23.34
C GLU A 279 18.80 10.60 -23.44
N HIS A 280 19.65 10.72 -22.42
CA HIS A 280 21.00 10.15 -22.39
C HIS A 280 21.16 8.93 -21.47
N VAL A 281 20.09 8.42 -20.86
CA VAL A 281 20.15 7.34 -19.86
C VAL A 281 20.83 6.05 -20.34
N TYR A 282 20.77 5.76 -21.65
CA TYR A 282 21.40 4.58 -22.26
C TYR A 282 22.80 4.83 -22.82
N SER A 283 23.29 6.07 -22.80
CA SER A 283 24.63 6.43 -23.31
C SER A 283 25.54 7.08 -22.27
N ASP A 284 25.00 7.57 -21.15
CA ASP A 284 25.75 8.21 -20.07
C ASP A 284 25.32 7.69 -18.69
N LEU A 285 26.27 7.11 -17.94
CA LEU A 285 26.03 6.62 -16.59
C LEU A 285 25.67 7.75 -15.61
N ASN A 286 26.15 8.97 -15.84
CA ASN A 286 25.77 10.12 -15.02
C ASN A 286 24.31 10.51 -15.22
N ALA A 287 23.77 10.28 -16.41
CA ALA A 287 22.35 10.49 -16.69
C ALA A 287 21.47 9.52 -15.89
N ALA A 288 21.86 8.24 -15.82
CA ALA A 288 21.19 7.28 -14.94
C ALA A 288 21.26 7.67 -13.46
N ALA A 289 22.41 8.19 -13.00
CA ALA A 289 22.57 8.68 -11.63
C ALA A 289 21.64 9.86 -11.30
N LYS A 290 21.48 10.81 -12.24
CA LYS A 290 20.57 11.96 -12.07
C LYS A 290 19.12 11.52 -11.96
N ILE A 291 18.67 10.60 -12.82
CA ILE A 291 17.32 10.04 -12.76
C ILE A 291 17.10 9.32 -11.43
N TRP A 292 18.09 8.53 -10.99
CA TRP A 292 18.02 7.85 -9.70
C TRP A 292 17.90 8.83 -8.53
N HIS A 293 18.65 9.92 -8.55
CA HIS A 293 18.58 10.94 -7.51
C HIS A 293 17.17 11.57 -7.44
N TRP A 294 16.58 11.84 -8.60
CA TRP A 294 15.21 12.34 -8.67
C TRP A 294 14.18 11.35 -8.08
N PHE A 295 14.35 10.04 -8.29
CA PHE A 295 13.51 9.03 -7.62
C PHE A 295 13.65 9.06 -6.10
N GLN A 296 14.85 9.33 -5.59
CA GLN A 296 15.11 9.46 -4.15
C GLN A 296 14.49 10.74 -3.58
N ASP A 297 14.62 11.87 -4.28
CA ASP A 297 14.06 13.15 -3.87
C ASP A 297 12.53 13.11 -3.76
N MET A 298 11.89 12.42 -4.71
CA MET A 298 10.44 12.17 -4.71
C MET A 298 10.03 10.99 -3.81
N GLN A 299 10.98 10.36 -3.10
CA GLN A 299 10.74 9.25 -2.18
C GLN A 299 9.99 8.05 -2.80
N THR A 300 10.12 7.85 -4.11
CA THR A 300 9.46 6.74 -4.82
C THR A 300 10.22 5.42 -4.69
N VAL A 301 11.51 5.52 -4.34
CA VAL A 301 12.41 4.43 -3.94
C VAL A 301 12.79 4.55 -2.46
N GLY A 302 13.07 3.40 -1.82
CA GLY A 302 13.45 3.35 -0.42
C GLY A 302 14.87 3.85 -0.15
N LYS A 303 15.12 4.32 1.07
CA LYS A 303 16.43 4.82 1.51
C LYS A 303 17.57 3.80 1.34
N VAL A 304 17.26 2.53 1.55
CA VAL A 304 18.24 1.45 1.43
C VAL A 304 18.35 0.92 0.01
N ASP A 305 17.43 1.26 -0.91
CA ASP A 305 17.41 0.78 -2.28
C ASP A 305 18.58 1.36 -3.08
N HIS A 306 19.02 0.63 -4.11
CA HIS A 306 20.13 1.04 -4.97
C HIS A 306 19.79 0.74 -6.43
N TYR A 307 20.57 1.31 -7.36
CA TYR A 307 20.47 0.96 -8.77
C TYR A 307 21.77 0.37 -9.30
N TYR A 308 21.64 -0.34 -10.42
CA TYR A 308 22.72 -0.72 -11.29
C TYR A 308 22.27 -0.58 -12.75
N PHE A 309 23.22 -0.66 -13.67
CA PHE A 309 22.97 -0.53 -15.09
C PHE A 309 23.56 -1.72 -15.84
N ASP A 310 22.72 -2.70 -16.17
CA ASP A 310 23.13 -3.90 -16.89
C ASP A 310 22.19 -4.18 -18.06
N VAL A 311 22.64 -3.82 -19.26
CA VAL A 311 21.91 -3.98 -20.52
C VAL A 311 21.81 -5.46 -20.94
N GLN A 312 22.67 -6.34 -20.42
CA GLN A 312 22.66 -7.76 -20.75
C GLN A 312 21.63 -8.54 -19.92
N SER A 313 21.19 -7.96 -18.80
CA SER A 313 20.18 -8.54 -17.93
C SER A 313 18.80 -7.99 -18.24
N ASN A 314 17.88 -8.87 -18.62
CA ASN A 314 16.47 -8.52 -18.79
C ASN A 314 15.71 -8.44 -17.45
N GLN A 315 16.38 -8.68 -16.32
CA GLN A 315 15.75 -8.64 -15.01
C GLN A 315 15.52 -7.19 -14.58
N CYS A 316 14.37 -6.94 -13.96
CA CYS A 316 14.06 -5.61 -13.44
C CYS A 316 14.94 -5.22 -12.24
N GLY A 317 15.53 -6.21 -11.58
CA GLY A 317 16.29 -6.02 -10.36
C GLY A 317 16.22 -7.23 -9.45
N LYS A 318 16.71 -7.07 -8.23
CA LYS A 318 16.71 -8.13 -7.21
C LYS A 318 16.65 -7.54 -5.80
N ALA A 319 15.95 -8.21 -4.90
CA ALA A 319 16.07 -7.92 -3.48
C ALA A 319 17.50 -8.21 -2.99
N TYR A 320 17.95 -7.52 -1.94
CA TYR A 320 19.20 -7.79 -1.25
C TYR A 320 19.13 -7.38 0.21
N ASN A 321 20.10 -7.85 0.98
CA ASN A 321 20.30 -7.44 2.36
C ASN A 321 21.42 -6.40 2.43
N TYR A 322 21.06 -5.16 2.78
CA TYR A 322 21.95 -4.01 2.83
C TYR A 322 23.13 -4.22 3.79
N LEU A 323 22.91 -4.87 4.93
CA LEU A 323 23.95 -5.08 5.95
C LEU A 323 24.93 -6.22 5.62
N ARG A 324 24.69 -6.99 4.56
CA ARG A 324 25.61 -8.03 4.09
C ARG A 324 26.55 -7.58 2.96
N GLN A 325 26.44 -6.33 2.50
CA GLN A 325 27.25 -5.78 1.41
C GLN A 325 28.38 -4.84 1.86
N ILE A 326 28.90 -5.00 3.09
CA ILE A 326 30.19 -4.43 3.50
C ILE A 326 31.24 -5.54 3.53
#